data_AF-A7H907-F1
#
_entry.id   AF-A7H907-F1
#
_cell.length_a   1.000
_cell.length_b   1.000
_cell.length_c   1.000
_cell.angle_alpha   90.00
_cell.angle_beta   90.00
_cell.angle_gamma   90.00
#
_symmetry.space_group_name_H-M   'P 1'
#
loop_
_entity.id
_entity.type
_entity.pdbx_description
1 polymer ?
#
loop_
_entity_poly.entity_id
_entity_poly.type
_entity_poly.pdbx_seq_one_letter_code
_entity_poly.pdbx_strand_id
1 'polypeptide(L)'
;MRARQELLAPLPRRVAMLLAAAIEGVRERFGRVLSTGRCLAIIAFHFLASWGRAGRRSKTRSQKVRERDRGWCQVPGCSHRAAHSHHIDFRSRGGSDDPENQVGLCAFHHLRCIHGGILAVFGRAPDALVWMLGGRVWNGPAVVGADAEPLAS
;
A
#
# COMPACT_ATOMS: atom_id res chain seq x y z
N MET A 1 4.67 29.19 30.64
CA MET A 1 3.49 29.27 29.74
C MET A 1 2.96 27.86 29.51
N ARG A 2 1.80 27.49 30.08
CA ARG A 2 1.12 26.22 29.74
C ARG A 2 0.09 26.54 28.66
N ALA A 3 0.24 25.96 27.47
CA ALA A 3 -0.76 26.06 26.42
C ALA A 3 -2.11 25.56 26.97
N ARG A 4 -3.19 26.33 26.76
CA ARG A 4 -4.56 25.88 27.09
C ARG A 4 -4.79 24.57 26.35
N GLN A 5 -4.91 23.46 27.09
CA GLN A 5 -5.15 22.11 26.56
C GLN A 5 -6.62 21.95 26.13
N GLU A 6 -7.12 22.87 25.31
CA GLU A 6 -8.47 22.83 24.79
C GLU A 6 -8.42 22.33 23.34
N LEU A 7 -8.82 21.07 23.13
CA LEU A 7 -8.99 20.51 21.80
C LEU A 7 -10.43 20.80 21.35
N LEU A 8 -10.60 21.78 20.47
CA LEU A 8 -11.89 22.05 19.84
C LEU A 8 -11.97 21.29 18.51
N ALA A 9 -12.89 20.35 18.42
CA ALA A 9 -13.12 19.55 17.21
C ALA A 9 -14.61 19.59 16.85
N PRO A 10 -15.00 20.13 15.68
CA PRO A 10 -16.38 20.05 15.23
C PRO A 10 -16.75 18.59 14.91
N LEU A 11 -17.88 18.13 15.44
CA LEU A 11 -18.36 16.74 15.28
C LEU A 11 -19.78 16.71 14.73
N PRO A 12 -20.11 15.78 13.82
CA PRO A 12 -21.50 15.51 13.46
C PRO A 12 -22.33 15.17 14.70
N ARG A 13 -23.57 15.68 14.78
CA ARG A 13 -24.45 15.51 15.96
C ARG A 13 -24.53 14.06 16.47
N ARG A 14 -24.65 13.08 15.56
CA ARG A 14 -24.67 11.65 15.92
C ARG A 14 -23.42 11.18 16.67
N VAL A 15 -22.25 11.67 16.26
CA VAL A 15 -20.96 11.32 16.86
C VAL A 15 -20.81 12.00 18.21
N ALA A 16 -21.24 13.26 18.32
CA ALA A 16 -21.24 13.99 19.59
C ALA A 16 -22.12 13.32 20.65
N MET A 17 -23.34 12.89 20.28
CA MET A 17 -24.23 12.17 21.20
C MET A 17 -23.63 10.84 21.66
N LEU A 18 -23.06 10.05 20.73
CA LEU A 18 -22.40 8.79 21.07
C LEU A 18 -21.20 9.02 22.01
N LEU A 19 -20.40 10.06 21.74
CA LEU A 19 -19.24 10.39 22.57
C LEU A 19 -19.64 10.83 23.97
N ALA A 20 -20.69 11.65 24.10
CA ALA A 20 -21.22 12.09 25.39
C ALA A 20 -21.68 10.89 26.23
N ALA A 21 -22.48 10.00 25.64
CA ALA A 21 -22.94 8.77 26.31
C ALA A 21 -21.77 7.86 26.72
N ALA A 22 -20.73 7.75 25.89
CA ALA A 22 -19.53 6.98 26.23
C ALA A 22 -18.75 7.60 27.42
N ILE A 23 -18.65 8.94 27.48
CA ILE A 23 -18.02 9.65 28.60
C ILE A 23 -18.81 9.43 29.89
N GLU A 24 -20.14 9.53 29.82
CA GLU A 24 -21.04 9.25 30.96
C GLU A 24 -20.87 7.81 31.45
N GLY A 25 -20.89 6.82 30.55
CA GLY A 25 -20.67 5.42 30.92
C GLY A 25 -19.30 5.15 31.56
N VAL A 26 -18.24 5.85 31.12
CA VAL A 26 -16.93 5.76 31.77
C VAL A 26 -16.96 6.37 33.17
N ARG A 27 -17.60 7.52 33.35
CA ARG A 27 -17.75 8.16 34.67
C ARG A 27 -18.54 7.31 35.65
N GLU A 28 -19.60 6.66 35.17
CA GLU A 28 -20.38 5.73 35.98
C GLU A 28 -19.55 4.51 36.42
N ARG A 29 -18.73 3.97 35.51
CA ARG A 29 -17.95 2.76 35.80
C ARG A 29 -16.67 2.99 36.59
N PHE A 30 -15.99 4.11 36.38
CA PHE A 30 -14.63 4.36 36.87
C PHE A 30 -14.50 5.61 37.76
N GLY A 31 -15.57 6.39 37.94
CA GLY A 31 -15.62 7.52 38.88
C GLY A 31 -16.22 8.80 38.27
N ARG A 32 -17.18 9.42 38.98
CA ARG A 32 -17.96 10.56 38.46
C ARG A 32 -17.15 11.84 38.22
N VAL A 33 -16.05 12.01 38.95
CA VAL A 33 -15.20 13.23 38.89
C VAL A 33 -14.07 13.14 37.84
N LEU A 34 -14.09 12.13 36.96
CA LEU A 34 -13.09 12.01 35.91
C LEU A 34 -13.17 13.15 34.89
N SER A 35 -12.01 13.73 34.58
CA SER A 35 -11.89 14.73 33.52
C SER A 35 -12.23 14.13 32.16
N THR A 36 -12.71 14.97 31.24
CA THR A 36 -13.05 14.56 29.87
C THR A 36 -11.85 13.90 29.17
N GLY A 37 -10.64 14.44 29.32
CA GLY A 37 -9.44 13.86 28.72
C GLY A 37 -9.14 12.44 29.24
N ARG A 38 -9.36 12.17 30.52
CA ARG A 38 -9.18 10.83 31.09
C ARG A 38 -10.27 9.86 30.61
N CYS A 39 -11.50 10.33 30.45
CA CYS A 39 -12.57 9.55 29.84
C CYS A 39 -12.23 9.18 28.39
N LEU A 40 -11.74 10.14 27.58
CA LEU A 40 -11.32 9.89 26.20
C LEU A 40 -10.20 8.85 26.11
N ALA A 41 -9.20 8.91 27.00
CA ALA A 41 -8.12 7.93 27.04
C ALA A 41 -8.64 6.51 27.34
N ILE A 42 -9.57 6.38 28.30
CA ILE A 42 -10.20 5.10 28.63
C ILE A 42 -11.04 4.58 27.45
N ILE A 43 -11.84 5.44 26.82
CA ILE A 43 -12.64 5.09 25.64
C ILE A 43 -11.74 4.61 24.50
N ALA A 44 -10.66 5.34 24.22
CA ALA A 44 -9.70 4.98 23.17
C ALA A 44 -9.00 3.64 23.47
N PHE A 45 -8.57 3.41 24.71
CA PHE A 45 -7.98 2.14 25.11
C PHE A 45 -8.99 0.98 24.98
N HIS A 46 -10.22 1.16 25.46
CA HIS A 46 -11.28 0.16 25.33
C HIS A 46 -11.61 -0.15 23.87
N PHE A 47 -11.63 0.88 23.01
CA PHE A 47 -11.81 0.72 21.57
C PHE A 47 -10.67 -0.11 20.97
N LEU A 48 -9.41 0.21 21.28
CA LEU A 48 -8.26 -0.55 20.78
C LEU A 48 -8.22 -1.98 21.31
N ALA A 49 -8.57 -2.21 22.57
CA ALA A 49 -8.64 -3.56 23.15
C ALA A 49 -9.74 -4.41 22.50
N SER A 50 -10.91 -3.81 22.25
CA SER A 50 -12.06 -4.49 21.66
C SER A 50 -11.92 -4.70 20.14
N TRP A 51 -11.38 -3.70 19.42
CA TRP A 51 -11.40 -3.63 17.96
C TRP A 51 -10.02 -3.57 17.30
N GLY A 52 -8.93 -3.51 18.06
CA GLY A 52 -7.57 -3.37 17.51
C GLY A 52 -7.14 -4.53 16.61
N ARG A 53 -7.72 -5.72 16.81
CA ARG A 53 -7.55 -6.87 15.90
C ARG A 53 -8.52 -6.83 14.71
N ALA A 54 -9.75 -6.34 14.91
CA ALA A 54 -10.75 -6.21 13.85
C ALA A 54 -10.37 -5.13 12.81
N GLY A 55 -9.58 -4.12 13.21
CA GLY A 55 -9.12 -3.04 12.34
C GLY A 55 -7.97 -3.40 11.39
N ARG A 56 -7.25 -4.51 11.62
CA ARG A 56 -6.22 -4.99 10.68
C ARG A 56 -6.91 -5.71 9.53
N ARG A 57 -7.32 -4.95 8.52
CA ARG A 57 -7.72 -5.55 7.23
C ARG A 57 -6.58 -6.43 6.76
N SER A 58 -6.89 -7.69 6.42
CA SER A 58 -5.93 -8.56 5.77
C SER A 58 -5.42 -7.88 4.51
N LYS A 59 -4.10 -7.96 4.27
CA LYS A 59 -3.51 -7.41 3.06
C LYS A 59 -4.18 -8.07 1.85
N THR A 60 -4.62 -7.26 0.90
CA THR A 60 -5.13 -7.76 -0.38
C THR A 60 -4.03 -8.53 -1.10
N ARG A 61 -4.38 -9.41 -2.03
CA ARG A 61 -3.41 -10.15 -2.84
C ARG A 61 -2.41 -9.22 -3.52
N SER A 62 -2.90 -8.12 -4.09
CA SER A 62 -2.06 -7.08 -4.68
C SER A 62 -1.11 -6.43 -3.68
N GLN A 63 -1.57 -6.15 -2.45
CA GLN A 63 -0.69 -5.63 -1.40
C GLN A 63 0.42 -6.61 -1.04
N LYS A 64 0.13 -7.92 -0.95
CA LYS A 64 1.13 -8.96 -0.66
C LYS A 64 2.19 -9.07 -1.77
N VAL A 65 1.76 -9.07 -3.04
CA VAL A 65 2.68 -9.08 -4.19
C VAL A 65 3.57 -7.84 -4.20
N ARG A 66 2.97 -6.65 -4.02
CA ARG A 66 3.75 -5.40 -3.97
C ARG A 66 4.71 -5.35 -2.80
N GLU A 67 4.36 -5.94 -1.67
CA GLU A 67 5.25 -6.05 -0.52
C GLU A 67 6.43 -6.99 -0.78
N ARG A 68 6.19 -8.17 -1.38
CA ARG A 68 7.25 -9.07 -1.86
C ARG A 68 8.22 -8.34 -2.79
N ASP A 69 7.66 -7.53 -3.69
CA ASP A 69 8.39 -6.73 -4.68
C ASP A 69 8.94 -5.41 -4.11
N ARG A 70 9.03 -5.30 -2.77
CA ARG A 70 9.58 -4.16 -2.03
C ARG A 70 8.91 -2.81 -2.35
N GLY A 71 7.69 -2.84 -2.88
CA GLY A 71 6.90 -1.69 -3.28
C GLY A 71 7.35 -1.02 -4.58
N TRP A 72 8.21 -1.67 -5.37
CA TRP A 72 8.79 -1.11 -6.59
C TRP A 72 8.32 -1.85 -7.84
N CYS A 73 8.25 -1.12 -8.95
CA CYS A 73 7.99 -1.68 -10.26
C CYS A 73 9.12 -2.66 -10.64
N GLN A 74 8.77 -3.88 -11.04
CA GLN A 74 9.76 -4.91 -11.37
C GLN A 74 10.24 -4.87 -12.83
N VAL A 75 9.73 -3.95 -13.64
CA VAL A 75 10.31 -3.69 -14.98
C VAL A 75 11.78 -3.28 -14.82
N PRO A 76 12.73 -3.94 -15.51
CA PRO A 76 14.14 -3.62 -15.40
C PRO A 76 14.44 -2.14 -15.67
N GLY A 77 15.20 -1.50 -14.77
CA GLY A 77 15.56 -0.09 -14.84
C GLY A 77 14.48 0.90 -14.38
N CYS A 78 13.30 0.44 -13.96
CA CYS A 78 12.26 1.33 -13.44
C CYS A 78 12.44 1.63 -11.95
N SER A 79 12.40 2.92 -11.59
CA SER A 79 12.47 3.39 -10.20
C SER A 79 11.12 3.83 -9.60
N HIS A 80 10.00 3.60 -10.30
CA HIS A 80 8.68 4.01 -9.83
C HIS A 80 8.06 3.02 -8.86
N ARG A 81 7.20 3.50 -7.96
CA ARG A 81 6.43 2.66 -7.04
C ARG A 81 5.46 1.74 -7.79
N ALA A 82 5.34 0.50 -7.30
CA ALA A 82 4.31 -0.41 -7.79
C ALA A 82 2.94 0.06 -7.32
N ALA A 83 2.04 0.30 -8.27
CA ALA A 83 0.65 0.65 -8.01
C ALA A 83 -0.25 -0.60 -8.04
N HIS A 84 0.09 -1.57 -8.89
CA HIS A 84 -0.74 -2.73 -9.19
C HIS A 84 0.08 -4.03 -9.07
N SER A 85 -0.62 -5.15 -8.81
CA SER A 85 -0.11 -6.47 -9.17
C SER A 85 -0.70 -6.84 -10.53
N HIS A 86 0.14 -7.34 -11.42
CA HIS A 86 -0.23 -7.74 -12.76
C HIS A 86 -0.04 -9.25 -12.91
N HIS A 87 -1.03 -9.93 -13.46
CA HIS A 87 -0.96 -11.37 -13.75
C HIS A 87 -0.09 -11.62 -14.99
N ILE A 88 1.00 -12.40 -14.85
CA ILE A 88 1.94 -12.75 -15.93
C ILE A 88 1.19 -13.55 -17.02
N ASP A 89 0.63 -14.70 -16.63
CA ASP A 89 -0.43 -15.35 -17.39
C ASP A 89 -1.74 -14.64 -17.08
N PHE A 90 -2.29 -13.96 -18.09
CA PHE A 90 -3.44 -13.10 -17.89
C PHE A 90 -4.61 -13.88 -17.31
N ARG A 91 -5.27 -13.31 -16.30
CA ARG A 91 -6.46 -13.91 -15.67
C ARG A 91 -7.58 -14.18 -16.68
N SER A 92 -7.74 -13.33 -17.70
CA SER A 92 -8.70 -13.53 -18.79
C SER A 92 -8.41 -14.77 -19.65
N ARG A 93 -7.19 -15.31 -19.56
CA ARG A 93 -6.74 -16.54 -20.24
C ARG A 93 -6.59 -17.71 -19.26
N GLY A 94 -7.18 -17.61 -18.07
CA GLY A 94 -7.17 -18.67 -17.06
C GLY A 94 -5.93 -18.67 -16.14
N GLY A 95 -5.09 -17.63 -16.16
CA GLY A 95 -3.95 -17.55 -15.26
C GLY A 95 -4.35 -17.51 -13.78
N SER A 96 -3.54 -18.16 -12.92
CA SER A 96 -3.88 -18.33 -11.50
C SER A 96 -3.72 -17.04 -10.70
N ASP A 97 -4.39 -16.97 -9.55
CA ASP A 97 -4.22 -15.89 -8.56
C ASP A 97 -3.01 -16.12 -7.65
N ASP A 98 -2.14 -17.08 -7.96
CA ASP A 98 -0.95 -17.37 -7.15
C ASP A 98 0.03 -16.20 -7.21
N PRO A 99 0.80 -15.97 -6.12
CA PRO A 99 1.80 -14.91 -6.11
C PRO A 99 2.85 -15.05 -7.22
N GLU A 100 3.23 -16.29 -7.58
CA GLU A 100 4.23 -16.56 -8.62
C GLU A 100 3.77 -16.14 -10.01
N ASN A 101 2.46 -16.12 -10.25
CA ASN A 101 1.85 -15.61 -11.48
C ASN A 101 1.61 -14.09 -11.43
N GLN A 102 2.10 -13.37 -10.41
CA GLN A 102 1.86 -11.94 -10.27
C GLN A 102 3.13 -11.14 -10.03
N VAL A 103 3.19 -9.95 -10.63
CA VAL A 103 4.34 -9.04 -10.51
C VAL A 103 3.88 -7.60 -10.24
N GLY A 104 4.60 -6.87 -9.40
CA GLY A 104 4.34 -5.48 -9.04
C GLY A 104 4.78 -4.51 -10.13
N LEU A 105 3.86 -3.67 -10.62
CA LEU A 105 4.12 -2.69 -11.68
C LEU A 105 3.61 -1.30 -11.33
N CYS A 106 4.30 -0.26 -11.81
CA CYS A 106 3.80 1.10 -11.77
C CYS A 106 2.59 1.26 -12.72
N ALA A 107 1.80 2.32 -12.54
CA ALA A 107 0.60 2.54 -13.36
C ALA A 107 0.93 2.65 -14.86
N PHE A 108 2.03 3.32 -15.22
CA PHE A 108 2.47 3.48 -16.60
C PHE A 108 2.83 2.13 -17.24
N HIS A 109 3.77 1.38 -16.67
CA HIS A 109 4.18 0.09 -17.23
C HIS A 109 3.05 -0.94 -17.24
N HIS A 110 2.18 -0.94 -16.22
CA HIS A 110 1.02 -1.83 -16.22
C HIS A 110 0.05 -1.50 -17.35
N LEU A 111 -0.46 -0.26 -17.39
CA LEU A 111 -1.60 0.08 -18.24
C LEU A 111 -1.19 0.44 -19.67
N ARG A 112 -0.04 1.07 -19.85
CA ARG A 112 0.41 1.57 -21.17
C ARG A 112 1.35 0.61 -21.86
N CYS A 113 2.27 -0.02 -21.12
CA CYS A 113 3.27 -0.88 -21.75
C CYS A 113 2.80 -2.33 -21.88
N ILE A 114 2.36 -2.96 -20.79
CA ILE A 114 1.88 -4.35 -20.83
C ILE A 114 0.55 -4.45 -21.57
N HIS A 115 -0.50 -3.78 -21.08
CA HIS A 115 -1.82 -3.82 -21.74
C HIS A 115 -1.84 -3.14 -23.11
N GLY A 116 -0.88 -2.26 -23.40
CA GLY A 116 -0.68 -1.68 -24.73
C GLY A 116 0.15 -2.54 -25.68
N GLY A 117 0.65 -3.70 -25.24
CA GLY A 117 1.40 -4.64 -26.10
C GLY A 117 2.84 -4.22 -26.43
N ILE A 118 3.38 -3.21 -25.76
CA ILE A 118 4.76 -2.71 -25.96
C ILE A 118 5.75 -3.60 -25.19
N LEU A 119 5.39 -3.96 -23.96
CA LEU A 119 6.14 -4.87 -23.09
C LEU A 119 5.35 -6.15 -22.88
N ALA A 120 6.08 -7.24 -22.68
CA ALA A 120 5.53 -8.49 -22.16
C ALA A 120 6.46 -9.06 -21.09
N VAL A 121 5.89 -9.87 -20.19
CA VAL A 121 6.62 -10.56 -19.12
C VAL A 121 6.20 -12.02 -19.10
N PHE A 122 7.16 -12.92 -18.90
CA PHE A 122 6.96 -14.37 -18.84
C PHE A 122 7.70 -14.96 -17.65
N GLY A 123 7.38 -16.22 -17.34
CA GLY A 123 8.04 -17.00 -16.31
C GLY A 123 7.34 -16.88 -14.95
N ARG A 124 8.09 -16.99 -13.86
CA ARG A 124 7.54 -17.03 -12.50
C ARG A 124 8.18 -15.97 -11.62
N ALA A 125 7.36 -15.15 -11.00
CA ALA A 125 7.82 -14.15 -10.05
C ALA A 125 8.26 -14.79 -8.72
N PRO A 126 9.22 -14.17 -8.00
CA PRO A 126 9.92 -12.95 -8.39
C PRO A 126 11.17 -13.20 -9.24
N ASP A 127 11.76 -14.40 -9.18
CA ASP A 127 13.17 -14.60 -9.57
C ASP A 127 13.37 -15.09 -11.01
N ALA A 128 12.33 -15.58 -11.67
CA ALA A 128 12.42 -16.18 -13.00
C ALA A 128 11.59 -15.39 -14.04
N LEU A 129 11.68 -14.06 -14.01
CA LEU A 129 10.98 -13.18 -14.93
C LEU A 129 11.81 -12.91 -16.19
N VAL A 130 11.21 -13.14 -17.36
CA VAL A 130 11.78 -12.76 -18.66
C VAL A 130 10.95 -11.62 -19.25
N TRP A 131 11.61 -10.50 -19.52
CA TRP A 131 10.99 -9.32 -20.10
C TRP A 131 11.22 -9.27 -21.60
N MET A 132 10.18 -8.90 -22.35
CA MET A 132 10.28 -8.64 -23.78
C MET A 132 9.86 -7.21 -24.10
N LEU A 133 10.63 -6.56 -24.97
CA LEU A 133 10.34 -5.25 -25.54
C LEU A 133 10.33 -5.38 -27.06
N GLY A 134 9.21 -5.05 -27.71
CA GLY A 134 9.08 -5.19 -29.16
C GLY A 134 9.33 -6.62 -29.67
N GLY A 135 8.95 -7.63 -28.88
CA GLY A 135 9.10 -9.05 -29.24
C GLY A 135 10.51 -9.63 -29.04
N ARG A 136 11.44 -8.89 -28.44
CA ARG A 136 12.80 -9.36 -28.13
C ARG A 136 13.03 -9.38 -26.63
N VAL A 137 13.78 -10.38 -26.15
CA VAL A 137 14.24 -10.43 -24.75
C VAL A 137 15.02 -9.15 -24.44
N TRP A 138 14.68 -8.51 -23.32
CA TRP A 138 15.20 -7.23 -22.92
C TRP A 138 15.50 -7.21 -21.42
N ASN A 139 16.73 -6.86 -21.05
CA ASN A 139 17.22 -6.92 -19.67
C ASN A 139 17.23 -5.55 -18.96
N GLY A 140 16.63 -4.52 -19.58
CA GLY A 140 16.66 -3.15 -19.06
C GLY A 140 17.35 -2.16 -20.00
N PRO A 141 17.28 -0.86 -19.66
CA PRO A 141 17.99 0.16 -20.42
C PRO A 141 19.48 -0.17 -20.48
N ALA A 142 20.14 0.19 -21.59
CA ALA A 142 21.58 0.07 -21.68
C ALA A 142 22.21 0.86 -20.53
N VAL A 143 23.06 0.21 -19.74
CA VAL A 143 23.88 0.91 -18.75
C VAL A 143 24.90 1.70 -19.56
N VAL A 144 24.68 3.01 -19.66
CA VAL A 144 25.73 3.90 -20.16
C VAL A 144 26.81 3.91 -19.09
N GLY A 145 27.91 3.20 -19.34
CA GLY A 145 29.06 3.20 -18.46
C GLY A 145 29.63 4.62 -18.34
N ALA A 146 30.27 4.90 -17.21
CA ALA A 146 31.01 6.13 -16.93
C ALA A 146 32.30 6.30 -17.79
N ASP A 147 32.44 5.49 -18.84
CA ASP A 147 33.60 5.43 -19.74
C ASP A 147 33.22 5.93 -21.13
N ALA A 148 32.44 7.02 -21.21
CA ALA A 148 32.36 7.80 -22.43
C ALA A 148 33.73 8.48 -22.62
N GLU A 149 34.62 7.84 -23.37
CA GLU A 149 35.79 8.51 -23.94
C GLU A 149 35.30 9.79 -24.63
N PRO A 150 35.83 10.98 -24.28
CA PRO A 150 35.44 12.19 -24.96
C PRO A 150 35.85 12.06 -26.43
N LEU A 151 34.90 12.31 -27.33
CA LEU A 151 35.15 12.42 -28.77
C LEU A 151 36.39 13.28 -29.00
N ALA A 152 37.47 12.64 -29.47
CA ALA A 152 38.61 13.33 -30.00
C ALA A 152 38.22 13.97 -31.34
N SER A 153 38.27 15.30 -31.33
CA SER A 153 38.37 16.29 -32.42
C SER A 153 37.80 15.94 -33.81
#